data_AF-A0AAW6GCJ3-F1
#
_entry.id   AF-A0AAW6GCJ3-F1
#
_cell.length_a   1.000
_cell.length_b   1.000
_cell.length_c   1.000
_cell.angle_alpha   90.00
_cell.angle_beta   90.00
_cell.angle_gamma   90.00
#
_symmetry.space_group_name_H-M   'P 1'
#
loop_
_entity.id
_entity.type
_entity.pdbx_description
1 polymer ?
#
loop_
_entity_poly.entity_id
_entity_poly.type
_entity_poly.pdbx_seq_one_letter_code
_entity_poly.pdbx_strand_id
1 'polypeptide(L)'
;MKNWDKTYKLMATLYGGKKGYHLSANGLALQFYGYGYALAPDAAAYESYWSRDYAYHQGPLGANTILPGYTEGSINILAMEPEVDSTSFSTTRALTPYLNFADVEAAEKRRTVALMSVSDEAGYYVDIFRSDLEDNDFLFHNVGTALALTDGEGRELSSQDVDRLELLSGDTGSWFTEKQISKFDGNFKADWTLPQGITSRLWMTGNEGRSIYRMNAPSTTLVDGLTPDDCGKTPNHTPVLLVRQIGSNAKSRPFMSVYESFKNSRPAVIGVRALLSGTSSVGIEVGVVDNRKDYFLSAEDKHTRVDIEGISLRGSFAQITVQDKEICSFYLGSGFLLEKDGCRIEVLGDNPVYAAVYRQENEIRCSATGRIRLTWQGKDCIVEAGLNQCIE
;
A
#
# COMPACT_ATOMS: atom_id res chain seq x y z
N MET A 1 10.11 -3.49 6.94
CA MET A 1 10.56 -4.64 6.10
C MET A 1 9.90 -5.91 6.60
N LYS A 2 9.70 -6.90 5.73
CA LYS A 2 9.20 -8.24 6.06
C LYS A 2 9.97 -9.29 5.26
N ASN A 3 10.01 -10.53 5.75
CA ASN A 3 10.67 -11.66 5.08
C ASN A 3 12.16 -11.42 4.77
N TRP A 4 12.88 -10.66 5.62
CA TRP A 4 14.26 -10.23 5.32
C TRP A 4 15.27 -11.39 5.20
N ASP A 5 15.00 -12.49 5.89
CA ASP A 5 15.75 -13.74 5.89
C ASP A 5 15.25 -14.76 4.85
N LYS A 6 14.18 -14.44 4.11
CA LYS A 6 13.55 -15.33 3.13
C LYS A 6 13.89 -14.93 1.70
N THR A 7 13.46 -15.76 0.74
CA THR A 7 13.67 -15.54 -0.70
C THR A 7 12.96 -14.28 -1.19
N TYR A 8 11.70 -14.09 -0.80
CA TYR A 8 10.93 -12.91 -1.18
C TYR A 8 10.90 -11.86 -0.06
N LYS A 9 11.89 -10.96 -0.10
CA LYS A 9 12.05 -9.86 0.85
C LYS A 9 11.14 -8.69 0.47
N LEU A 10 10.42 -8.16 1.46
CA LEU A 10 9.52 -7.03 1.32
C LEU A 10 10.06 -5.81 2.07
N MET A 11 10.07 -4.65 1.42
CA MET A 11 10.32 -3.37 2.05
C MET A 11 9.51 -2.29 1.36
N ALA A 12 9.00 -1.37 2.16
CA ALA A 12 8.38 -0.14 1.69
C ALA A 12 9.04 1.05 2.38
N THR A 13 9.19 2.15 1.66
CA THR A 13 9.58 3.45 2.22
C THR A 13 8.45 4.42 2.00
N LEU A 14 7.87 4.91 3.09
CA LEU A 14 6.91 6.03 3.08
C LEU A 14 7.66 7.31 3.44
N TYR A 15 7.49 8.33 2.63
CA TYR A 15 8.22 9.58 2.80
C TYR A 15 7.46 10.76 2.20
N GLY A 16 7.89 11.96 2.58
CA GLY A 16 7.40 13.20 2.02
C GLY A 16 8.29 14.37 2.43
N GLY A 17 7.97 15.55 1.94
CA GLY A 17 8.71 16.77 2.18
C GLY A 17 8.39 17.38 3.52
N LYS A 18 9.41 17.96 4.14
CA LYS A 18 9.27 18.84 5.30
C LYS A 18 9.54 20.28 4.86
N LYS A 19 8.72 21.21 5.35
CA LYS A 19 8.93 22.65 5.17
C LYS A 19 10.38 23.06 5.46
N GLY A 20 11.05 23.70 4.49
CA GLY A 20 12.32 24.41 4.67
C GLY A 20 13.61 23.64 4.37
N TYR A 21 13.55 22.41 3.86
CA TYR A 21 14.72 21.63 3.43
C TYR A 21 14.52 21.09 2.01
N HIS A 22 15.59 20.58 1.39
CA HIS A 22 15.68 19.99 0.04
C HIS A 22 14.80 18.74 -0.18
N LEU A 23 13.55 18.75 0.28
CA LEU A 23 12.54 17.76 0.03
C LEU A 23 11.34 18.47 -0.60
N SER A 24 11.01 18.07 -1.81
CA SER A 24 9.94 18.66 -2.61
C SER A 24 8.57 18.51 -1.96
N ALA A 25 7.62 19.35 -2.38
CA ALA A 25 6.21 19.09 -2.17
C ALA A 25 5.81 17.79 -2.90
N ASN A 26 6.10 16.64 -2.31
CA ASN A 26 5.71 15.32 -2.75
C ASN A 26 4.55 14.85 -1.87
N GLY A 27 3.47 14.37 -2.48
CA GLY A 27 2.17 14.21 -1.85
C GLY A 27 2.00 13.03 -0.89
N LEU A 28 3.03 12.61 -0.14
CA LEU A 28 3.22 11.32 0.56
C LEU A 28 3.58 10.18 -0.39
N ALA A 29 4.84 10.15 -0.79
CA ALA A 29 5.36 9.21 -1.77
C ALA A 29 5.72 7.84 -1.17
N LEU A 30 5.82 6.84 -2.05
CA LEU A 30 6.06 5.44 -1.69
C LEU A 30 7.09 4.78 -2.61
N GLN A 31 8.01 4.05 -2.01
CA GLN A 31 8.87 3.12 -2.74
C GLN A 31 8.61 1.68 -2.30
N PHE A 32 8.71 0.75 -3.23
CA PHE A 32 8.65 -0.69 -2.95
C PHE A 32 9.87 -1.44 -3.45
N TYR A 33 10.20 -2.50 -2.72
CA TYR A 33 11.36 -3.34 -2.96
C TYR A 33 10.95 -4.80 -3.00
N GLY A 34 11.63 -5.61 -3.79
CA GLY A 34 11.32 -7.03 -3.94
C GLY A 34 12.51 -7.77 -4.53
N TYR A 35 12.73 -9.01 -4.10
CA TYR A 35 13.87 -9.83 -4.54
C TYR A 35 15.25 -9.16 -4.34
N GLY A 36 15.37 -8.23 -3.40
CA GLY A 36 16.61 -7.47 -3.16
C GLY A 36 16.82 -6.25 -4.07
N TYR A 37 15.87 -5.96 -4.96
CA TYR A 37 15.91 -4.81 -5.86
C TYR A 37 14.94 -3.71 -5.44
N ALA A 38 15.20 -2.47 -5.85
CA ALA A 38 14.22 -1.41 -5.83
C ALA A 38 13.30 -1.55 -7.07
N LEU A 39 12.04 -1.93 -6.86
CA LEU A 39 11.11 -2.17 -7.97
C LEU A 39 10.31 -0.92 -8.33
N ALA A 40 9.98 -0.09 -7.35
CA ALA A 40 9.36 1.21 -7.57
C ALA A 40 10.16 2.30 -6.83
N PRO A 41 11.44 2.56 -7.20
CA PRO A 41 12.22 3.63 -6.57
C PRO A 41 11.70 5.02 -6.97
N ASP A 42 12.09 6.02 -6.20
CA ASP A 42 11.89 7.43 -6.60
C ASP A 42 12.81 7.76 -7.77
N ALA A 43 12.34 8.61 -8.68
CA ALA A 43 13.14 8.99 -9.83
C ALA A 43 14.30 9.91 -9.42
N ALA A 44 15.53 9.48 -9.65
CA ALA A 44 16.74 10.22 -9.30
C ALA A 44 17.83 10.11 -10.38
N ALA A 45 17.45 10.05 -11.66
CA ALA A 45 18.39 9.88 -12.78
C ALA A 45 19.01 11.19 -13.32
N TYR A 46 19.17 12.22 -12.49
CA TYR A 46 19.71 13.52 -12.91
C TYR A 46 21.19 13.66 -12.52
N GLU A 47 21.98 14.32 -13.38
CA GLU A 47 23.41 14.52 -13.16
C GLU A 47 23.71 15.61 -12.12
N SER A 48 22.95 16.71 -12.13
CA SER A 48 23.17 17.85 -11.24
C SER A 48 21.93 18.73 -11.06
N TYR A 49 22.00 19.68 -10.13
CA TYR A 49 20.98 20.73 -9.93
C TYR A 49 20.69 21.58 -11.18
N TRP A 50 21.62 21.60 -12.14
CA TRP A 50 21.54 22.41 -13.36
C TRP A 50 21.03 21.61 -14.56
N SER A 51 20.82 20.30 -14.40
CA SER A 51 20.29 19.43 -15.45
C SER A 51 18.83 19.77 -15.72
N ARG A 52 18.41 19.75 -16.99
CA ARG A 52 17.06 20.16 -17.41
C ARG A 52 15.95 19.34 -16.75
N ASP A 53 16.25 18.09 -16.45
CA ASP A 53 15.38 17.08 -15.83
C ASP A 53 15.44 17.07 -14.30
N TYR A 54 16.23 17.94 -13.66
CA TYR A 54 16.29 18.06 -12.20
C TYR A 54 14.90 18.26 -11.59
N ALA A 55 14.08 19.13 -12.18
CA ALA A 55 12.74 19.43 -11.68
C ALA A 55 11.77 18.24 -11.75
N TYR A 56 11.96 17.34 -12.73
CA TYR A 56 11.17 16.10 -12.83
C TYR A 56 11.54 15.17 -11.67
N HIS A 57 12.83 14.87 -11.52
CA HIS A 57 13.36 13.91 -10.55
C HIS A 57 13.29 14.39 -9.09
N GLN A 58 13.27 15.70 -8.87
CA GLN A 58 13.07 16.23 -7.53
C GLN A 58 11.63 16.66 -7.30
N GLY A 59 10.76 16.65 -8.31
CA GLY A 59 9.37 17.06 -8.18
C GLY A 59 8.43 15.91 -7.85
N PRO A 60 7.16 16.21 -7.53
CA PRO A 60 6.14 15.18 -7.33
C PRO A 60 5.84 14.34 -8.57
N LEU A 61 6.26 14.81 -9.77
CA LEU A 61 6.11 14.06 -11.03
C LEU A 61 7.05 12.86 -11.12
N GLY A 62 8.20 12.88 -10.43
CA GLY A 62 9.14 11.76 -10.36
C GLY A 62 8.81 10.73 -9.28
N ALA A 63 7.77 10.99 -8.48
CA ALA A 63 7.44 10.22 -7.28
C ALA A 63 6.14 9.43 -7.42
N ASN A 64 5.99 8.39 -6.61
CA ASN A 64 4.77 7.58 -6.55
C ASN A 64 3.78 8.17 -5.55
N THR A 65 2.96 9.10 -6.01
CA THR A 65 2.12 9.97 -5.16
C THR A 65 0.76 10.27 -5.80
N ILE A 66 -0.15 10.91 -5.06
CA ILE A 66 -1.29 11.61 -5.63
C ILE A 66 -0.87 13.05 -6.00
N LEU A 67 -1.35 13.51 -7.16
CA LEU A 67 -1.29 14.88 -7.64
C LEU A 67 -2.71 15.51 -7.63
N PRO A 68 -2.86 16.80 -7.29
CA PRO A 68 -1.83 17.69 -6.74
C PRO A 68 -1.27 17.15 -5.41
N GLY A 69 0.05 17.25 -5.24
CA GLY A 69 0.71 16.90 -3.97
C GLY A 69 0.47 17.97 -2.90
N TYR A 70 0.57 17.60 -1.63
CA TYR A 70 0.45 18.57 -0.54
C TYR A 70 1.63 19.55 -0.56
N THR A 71 1.38 20.83 -0.27
CA THR A 71 2.41 21.89 -0.34
C THR A 71 2.80 22.43 1.03
N GLU A 72 2.09 22.06 2.08
CA GLU A 72 2.32 22.54 3.44
C GLU A 72 2.00 21.48 4.51
N GLY A 73 2.44 21.75 5.74
CA GLY A 73 2.26 20.82 6.86
C GLY A 73 3.47 19.94 7.15
N SER A 74 3.38 19.23 8.26
CA SER A 74 4.34 18.21 8.67
C SER A 74 3.77 16.84 8.37
N ILE A 75 4.64 15.86 8.14
CA ILE A 75 4.24 14.45 8.10
C ILE A 75 4.05 13.97 9.52
N ASN A 76 2.87 13.44 9.82
CA ASN A 76 2.56 12.82 11.09
C ASN A 76 2.38 11.31 10.88
N ILE A 77 2.98 10.51 11.78
CA ILE A 77 2.70 9.08 11.88
C ILE A 77 1.52 8.93 12.84
N LEU A 78 0.38 8.46 12.35
CA LEU A 78 -0.85 8.30 13.12
C LEU A 78 -0.92 6.96 13.85
N ALA A 79 -0.44 5.92 13.18
CA ALA A 79 -0.31 4.57 13.71
C ALA A 79 0.79 3.85 12.93
N MET A 80 1.59 3.03 13.62
CA MET A 80 2.63 2.24 12.97
C MET A 80 2.92 1.02 13.81
N GLU A 81 3.16 -0.13 13.17
CA GLU A 81 3.68 -1.29 13.85
C GLU A 81 4.57 -2.13 12.91
N PRO A 82 5.78 -2.48 13.33
CA PRO A 82 6.36 -2.17 14.63
C PRO A 82 6.78 -0.71 14.80
N GLU A 83 6.63 -0.18 16.01
CA GLU A 83 7.16 1.14 16.38
C GLU A 83 8.66 1.04 16.67
N VAL A 84 9.39 2.10 16.33
CA VAL A 84 10.81 2.24 16.62
C VAL A 84 10.96 3.12 17.86
N ASP A 85 11.78 2.69 18.81
CA ASP A 85 12.10 3.50 19.99
C ASP A 85 12.71 4.83 19.58
N SER A 86 12.42 5.90 20.34
CA SER A 86 12.88 7.27 20.03
C SER A 86 14.40 7.45 19.97
N THR A 87 15.16 6.49 20.49
CA THR A 87 16.63 6.46 20.52
C THR A 87 17.25 5.50 19.50
N SER A 88 16.43 4.85 18.67
CA SER A 88 16.85 3.82 17.71
C SER A 88 16.44 4.16 16.28
N PHE A 89 17.16 3.60 15.31
CA PHE A 89 16.82 3.71 13.87
C PHE A 89 16.08 2.47 13.33
N SER A 90 16.07 1.38 14.09
CA SER A 90 15.47 0.11 13.70
C SER A 90 14.90 -0.61 14.90
N THR A 91 13.94 -1.50 14.66
CA THR A 91 13.34 -2.38 15.67
C THR A 91 13.29 -3.81 15.17
N THR A 92 13.56 -4.76 16.05
CA THR A 92 13.36 -6.21 15.81
C THR A 92 12.08 -6.73 16.49
N ARG A 93 11.44 -5.89 17.29
CA ARG A 93 10.15 -6.19 17.92
C ARG A 93 9.08 -6.12 16.85
N ALA A 94 8.16 -7.09 16.85
CA ALA A 94 6.94 -7.07 16.07
C ALA A 94 5.85 -7.84 16.82
N LEU A 95 4.58 -7.44 16.68
CA LEU A 95 3.47 -8.18 17.28
C LEU A 95 3.22 -9.52 16.58
N THR A 96 3.51 -9.60 15.28
CA THR A 96 3.29 -10.79 14.46
C THR A 96 4.37 -10.95 13.40
N PRO A 97 4.74 -12.18 13.03
CA PRO A 97 5.68 -12.44 11.94
C PRO A 97 5.06 -12.24 10.55
N TYR A 98 3.77 -11.90 10.41
CA TYR A 98 3.10 -11.84 9.10
C TYR A 98 2.89 -10.42 8.57
N LEU A 99 2.56 -9.47 9.44
CA LEU A 99 2.15 -8.13 9.05
C LEU A 99 3.13 -7.08 9.60
N ASN A 100 3.37 -6.03 8.83
CA ASN A 100 3.78 -4.70 9.34
C ASN A 100 2.87 -3.65 8.67
N PHE A 101 2.65 -2.50 9.31
CA PHE A 101 1.94 -1.39 8.67
C PHE A 101 2.37 -0.01 9.19
N ALA A 102 2.07 1.02 8.41
CA ALA A 102 2.18 2.40 8.81
C ALA A 102 1.04 3.22 8.20
N ASP A 103 0.55 4.20 8.95
CA ASP A 103 -0.49 5.13 8.57
C ASP A 103 0.01 6.56 8.83
N VAL A 104 0.17 7.32 7.75
CA VAL A 104 0.78 8.65 7.78
C VAL A 104 -0.13 9.68 7.13
N GLU A 105 -0.09 10.91 7.63
CA GLU A 105 -0.83 12.03 7.05
C GLU A 105 0.06 13.26 6.85
N ALA A 106 -0.33 14.11 5.91
CA ALA A 106 0.20 15.45 5.70
C ALA A 106 -0.87 16.30 5.00
N ALA A 107 -1.29 17.36 5.67
CA ALA A 107 -2.38 18.25 5.22
C ALA A 107 -3.62 17.46 4.75
N GLU A 108 -4.00 17.57 3.49
CA GLU A 108 -5.18 16.90 2.92
C GLU A 108 -4.94 15.43 2.51
N LYS A 109 -3.71 14.92 2.68
CA LYS A 109 -3.31 13.57 2.24
C LYS A 109 -3.15 12.63 3.43
N ARG A 110 -3.57 11.37 3.26
CA ARG A 110 -3.32 10.29 4.23
C ARG A 110 -3.08 8.98 3.51
N ARG A 111 -2.04 8.24 3.90
CA ARG A 111 -1.62 7.01 3.25
C ARG A 111 -1.38 5.91 4.28
N THR A 112 -2.12 4.82 4.15
CA THR A 112 -1.92 3.61 4.95
C THR A 112 -1.27 2.55 4.08
N VAL A 113 -0.09 2.06 4.47
CA VAL A 113 0.59 0.95 3.78
C VAL A 113 0.79 -0.22 4.73
N ALA A 114 0.41 -1.40 4.28
CA ALA A 114 0.63 -2.66 4.99
C ALA A 114 1.48 -3.61 4.14
N LEU A 115 2.36 -4.38 4.79
CA LEU A 115 3.17 -5.45 4.19
C LEU A 115 2.67 -6.77 4.76
N MET A 116 2.17 -7.64 3.90
CA MET A 116 1.66 -8.96 4.28
C MET A 116 2.55 -10.06 3.74
N SER A 117 3.07 -10.90 4.63
CA SER A 117 3.73 -12.15 4.28
C SER A 117 2.68 -13.25 4.08
N VAL A 118 2.82 -14.01 3.00
CA VAL A 118 1.99 -15.17 2.69
C VAL A 118 2.78 -16.45 2.93
N SER A 119 4.03 -16.50 2.45
CA SER A 119 4.97 -17.60 2.64
C SER A 119 6.42 -17.08 2.53
N ASP A 120 7.38 -17.99 2.59
CA ASP A 120 8.80 -17.67 2.36
C ASP A 120 9.09 -17.16 0.92
N GLU A 121 8.21 -17.47 -0.04
CA GLU A 121 8.36 -17.10 -1.46
C GLU A 121 7.33 -16.07 -1.94
N ALA A 122 6.36 -15.69 -1.10
CA ALA A 122 5.25 -14.84 -1.50
C ALA A 122 4.80 -13.86 -0.41
N GLY A 123 4.36 -12.70 -0.86
CA GLY A 123 3.76 -11.67 -0.03
C GLY A 123 3.36 -10.48 -0.90
N TYR A 124 2.74 -9.49 -0.29
CA TYR A 124 2.22 -8.34 -1.02
C TYR A 124 2.11 -7.11 -0.11
N TYR A 125 1.89 -5.97 -0.75
CA TYR A 125 1.64 -4.70 -0.10
C TYR A 125 0.18 -4.31 -0.30
N VAL A 126 -0.42 -3.67 0.68
CA VAL A 126 -1.70 -2.97 0.54
C VAL A 126 -1.42 -1.48 0.71
N ASP A 127 -1.96 -0.64 -0.17
CA ASP A 127 -1.86 0.81 -0.12
C ASP A 127 -3.25 1.42 -0.22
N ILE A 128 -3.64 2.19 0.80
CA ILE A 128 -4.89 2.95 0.85
C ILE A 128 -4.51 4.42 0.93
N PHE A 129 -4.69 5.13 -0.18
CA PHE A 129 -4.25 6.50 -0.34
C PHE A 129 -5.43 7.46 -0.52
N ARG A 130 -5.60 8.34 0.48
CA ARG A 130 -6.64 9.35 0.59
C ARG A 130 -6.13 10.73 0.22
N SER A 131 -7.02 11.53 -0.33
CA SER A 131 -6.86 12.96 -0.59
C SER A 131 -8.20 13.65 -0.40
N ASP A 132 -8.27 14.69 0.43
CA ASP A 132 -9.46 15.54 0.61
C ASP A 132 -9.59 16.60 -0.50
N LEU A 133 -9.29 16.18 -1.73
CA LEU A 133 -9.53 16.93 -2.96
C LEU A 133 -10.56 16.18 -3.79
N GLU A 134 -11.39 16.91 -4.52
CA GLU A 134 -12.44 16.34 -5.37
C GLU A 134 -11.85 15.55 -6.54
N ASP A 135 -10.81 16.09 -7.16
CA ASP A 135 -10.16 15.56 -8.37
C ASP A 135 -8.71 15.21 -8.07
N ASN A 136 -8.27 14.02 -8.46
CA ASN A 136 -6.94 13.52 -8.15
C ASN A 136 -6.33 12.67 -9.28
N ASP A 137 -5.03 12.82 -9.51
CA ASP A 137 -4.22 11.96 -10.36
C ASP A 137 -3.31 11.11 -9.46
N PHE A 138 -3.61 9.82 -9.34
CA PHE A 138 -2.69 8.86 -8.70
C PHE A 138 -1.59 8.48 -9.70
N LEU A 139 -0.33 8.77 -9.37
CA LEU A 139 0.82 8.54 -10.23
C LEU A 139 1.71 7.44 -9.63
N PHE A 140 2.07 6.46 -10.46
CA PHE A 140 2.87 5.31 -10.02
C PHE A 140 3.85 4.84 -11.11
N HIS A 141 5.12 4.86 -10.76
CA HIS A 141 6.25 4.38 -11.53
C HIS A 141 6.71 3.04 -10.97
N ASN A 142 7.00 2.10 -11.87
CA ASN A 142 7.66 0.85 -11.53
C ASN A 142 8.67 0.57 -12.64
N VAL A 143 9.85 0.11 -12.27
CA VAL A 143 10.86 -0.22 -13.27
C VAL A 143 10.41 -1.45 -14.06
N GLY A 144 10.82 -1.50 -15.31
CA GLY A 144 10.41 -2.58 -16.21
C GLY A 144 10.62 -2.19 -17.65
N THR A 145 10.43 -3.15 -18.53
CA THR A 145 10.56 -2.98 -19.97
C THR A 145 9.22 -2.71 -20.64
N ALA A 146 8.11 -3.01 -19.97
CA ALA A 146 6.76 -2.80 -20.48
C ALA A 146 5.74 -2.73 -19.33
N LEU A 147 4.60 -2.07 -19.60
CA LEU A 147 3.42 -2.03 -18.74
C LEU A 147 2.19 -2.53 -19.53
N ALA A 148 1.54 -3.58 -19.04
CA ALA A 148 0.27 -4.08 -19.55
C ALA A 148 -0.88 -3.73 -18.60
N LEU A 149 -2.02 -3.30 -19.16
CA LEU A 149 -3.23 -3.00 -18.42
C LEU A 149 -4.33 -4.00 -18.78
N THR A 150 -4.87 -4.68 -17.77
CA THR A 150 -5.99 -5.61 -17.94
C THR A 150 -7.06 -5.35 -16.90
N ASP A 151 -8.31 -5.73 -17.16
CA ASP A 151 -9.35 -5.72 -16.14
C ASP A 151 -9.12 -6.83 -15.09
N GLY A 152 -9.98 -6.89 -14.08
CA GLY A 152 -9.88 -7.89 -13.02
C GLY A 152 -9.87 -9.34 -13.51
N GLU A 153 -10.53 -9.61 -14.63
CA GLU A 153 -10.61 -10.94 -15.27
C GLU A 153 -9.41 -11.23 -16.19
N GLY A 154 -8.53 -10.26 -16.41
CA GLY A 154 -7.34 -10.39 -17.26
C GLY A 154 -7.57 -10.08 -18.74
N ARG A 155 -8.68 -9.44 -19.10
CA ARG A 155 -8.90 -8.94 -20.47
C ARG A 155 -8.19 -7.60 -20.64
N GLU A 156 -7.47 -7.43 -21.75
CA GLU A 156 -6.76 -6.18 -22.04
C GLU A 156 -7.73 -4.98 -22.06
N LEU A 157 -7.32 -3.88 -21.44
CA LEU A 157 -8.10 -2.65 -21.49
C LEU A 157 -7.96 -2.00 -22.86
N SER A 158 -9.10 -1.67 -23.48
CA SER A 158 -9.11 -0.90 -24.73
C SER A 158 -8.56 0.50 -24.48
N SER A 159 -7.48 0.85 -25.18
CA SER A 159 -6.83 2.15 -25.05
C SER A 159 -6.81 2.94 -26.36
N GLN A 160 -6.57 4.25 -26.24
CA GLN A 160 -6.39 5.16 -27.37
C GLN A 160 -5.16 6.04 -27.11
N ASP A 161 -4.40 6.35 -28.15
CA ASP A 161 -3.27 7.28 -28.06
C ASP A 161 -3.75 8.69 -27.72
N VAL A 162 -2.94 9.41 -26.95
CA VAL A 162 -3.24 10.78 -26.52
C VAL A 162 -2.02 11.68 -26.74
N ASP A 163 -2.19 12.74 -27.54
CA ASP A 163 -1.10 13.67 -27.83
C ASP A 163 -0.75 14.59 -26.64
N ARG A 164 -1.76 14.98 -25.85
CA ARG A 164 -1.62 15.94 -24.74
C ARG A 164 -2.21 15.41 -23.44
N LEU A 165 -1.44 15.50 -22.37
CA LEU A 165 -1.88 15.22 -21.00
C LEU A 165 -1.75 16.51 -20.20
N GLU A 166 -2.83 17.01 -19.64
CA GLU A 166 -2.78 18.06 -18.62
C GLU A 166 -3.09 17.40 -17.28
N LEU A 167 -2.12 17.45 -16.37
CA LEU A 167 -2.25 16.90 -15.02
C LEU A 167 -3.10 17.83 -14.16
N LEU A 168 -3.78 17.27 -13.16
CA LEU A 168 -4.60 18.05 -12.23
C LEU A 168 -3.76 19.00 -11.36
N SER A 169 -2.45 18.80 -11.29
CA SER A 169 -1.49 19.75 -10.71
C SER A 169 -1.25 21.01 -11.56
N GLY A 170 -1.78 21.06 -12.79
CA GLY A 170 -1.51 22.12 -13.78
C GLY A 170 -0.26 21.89 -14.63
N ASP A 171 0.45 20.76 -14.46
CA ASP A 171 1.59 20.41 -15.31
C ASP A 171 1.13 19.88 -16.67
N THR A 172 1.91 20.20 -17.71
CA THR A 172 1.60 19.86 -19.11
C THR A 172 1.92 18.40 -19.50
N GLY A 173 2.36 17.57 -18.56
CA GLY A 173 2.67 16.15 -18.79
C GLY A 173 3.77 15.92 -19.83
N SER A 174 4.61 16.94 -20.08
CA SER A 174 5.58 16.96 -21.17
C SER A 174 6.74 15.97 -20.98
N TRP A 175 6.96 15.51 -19.75
CA TRP A 175 7.95 14.47 -19.42
C TRP A 175 7.53 13.07 -19.87
N PHE A 176 6.22 12.84 -19.97
CA PHE A 176 5.71 11.52 -20.35
C PHE A 176 5.71 11.36 -21.86
N THR A 177 5.78 10.14 -22.36
CA THR A 177 5.71 9.79 -23.79
C THR A 177 4.85 8.55 -23.99
N GLU A 178 4.49 8.23 -25.24
CA GLU A 178 3.68 7.04 -25.57
C GLU A 178 2.40 6.91 -24.73
N LYS A 179 1.72 8.04 -24.57
CA LYS A 179 0.55 8.16 -23.69
C LYS A 179 -0.64 7.47 -24.30
N GLN A 180 -1.25 6.60 -23.53
CA GLN A 180 -2.50 5.96 -23.89
C GLN A 180 -3.49 6.04 -22.75
N ILE A 181 -4.76 6.27 -23.07
CA ILE A 181 -5.86 6.37 -22.10
C ILE A 181 -6.83 5.22 -22.30
N SER A 182 -7.29 4.65 -21.18
CA SER A 182 -8.43 3.74 -21.10
C SER A 182 -9.49 4.36 -20.18
N LYS A 183 -10.70 4.57 -20.68
CA LYS A 183 -11.83 4.98 -19.84
C LYS A 183 -12.42 3.73 -19.18
N PHE A 184 -12.02 3.49 -17.93
CA PHE A 184 -12.36 2.27 -17.22
C PHE A 184 -12.42 2.55 -15.72
N ASP A 185 -13.53 2.16 -15.10
CA ASP A 185 -13.87 2.43 -13.69
C ASP A 185 -13.96 1.14 -12.85
N GLY A 186 -13.81 -0.03 -13.46
CA GLY A 186 -13.77 -1.32 -12.77
C GLY A 186 -12.43 -1.62 -12.10
N ASN A 187 -12.38 -2.75 -11.38
CA ASN A 187 -11.12 -3.28 -10.87
C ASN A 187 -10.19 -3.66 -12.03
N PHE A 188 -8.90 -3.34 -11.91
CA PHE A 188 -7.93 -3.61 -12.96
C PHE A 188 -6.56 -4.03 -12.40
N LYS A 189 -5.73 -4.57 -13.27
CA LYS A 189 -4.33 -4.92 -13.05
C LYS A 189 -3.43 -4.08 -13.93
N ALA A 190 -2.32 -3.64 -13.35
CA ALA A 190 -1.16 -3.11 -14.05
C ALA A 190 0.01 -4.05 -13.83
N ASP A 191 0.51 -4.66 -14.91
CA ASP A 191 1.60 -5.63 -14.89
C ASP A 191 2.84 -5.03 -15.55
N TRP A 192 3.89 -4.81 -14.76
CA TRP A 192 5.21 -4.46 -15.25
C TRP A 192 6.00 -5.73 -15.51
N THR A 193 6.53 -5.84 -16.73
CA THR A 193 7.47 -6.90 -17.09
C THR A 193 8.88 -6.45 -16.77
N LEU A 194 9.61 -7.22 -15.96
CA LEU A 194 10.98 -6.95 -15.57
C LEU A 194 11.91 -8.07 -16.04
N PRO A 195 13.22 -7.81 -16.17
CA PRO A 195 14.22 -8.85 -16.39
C PRO A 195 14.22 -9.95 -15.31
N GLN A 196 14.97 -11.02 -15.56
CA GLN A 196 15.05 -12.19 -14.67
C GLN A 196 13.71 -12.90 -14.39
N GLY A 197 12.73 -12.75 -15.31
CA GLY A 197 11.41 -13.38 -15.21
C GLY A 197 10.55 -12.84 -14.06
N ILE A 198 10.82 -11.59 -13.62
CA ILE A 198 10.04 -10.92 -12.58
C ILE A 198 8.85 -10.21 -13.23
N THR A 199 7.68 -10.35 -12.63
CA THR A 199 6.53 -9.49 -12.88
C THR A 199 6.20 -8.74 -11.60
N SER A 200 6.06 -7.42 -11.69
CA SER A 200 5.50 -6.60 -10.62
C SER A 200 4.07 -6.26 -10.99
N ARG A 201 3.11 -6.60 -10.12
CA ARG A 201 1.68 -6.43 -10.38
C ARG A 201 1.08 -5.49 -9.35
N LEU A 202 0.26 -4.56 -9.83
CA LEU A 202 -0.63 -3.72 -9.05
C LEU A 202 -2.07 -4.10 -9.39
N TRP A 203 -2.82 -4.56 -8.40
CA TRP A 203 -4.28 -4.62 -8.44
C TRP A 203 -4.86 -3.33 -7.88
N MET A 204 -5.82 -2.71 -8.55
CA MET A 204 -6.52 -1.53 -8.02
C MET A 204 -8.02 -1.77 -8.03
N THR A 205 -8.69 -1.45 -6.92
CA THR A 205 -10.15 -1.47 -6.86
C THR A 205 -10.71 -0.35 -7.70
N GLY A 206 -11.78 -0.59 -8.46
CA GLY A 206 -12.46 0.40 -9.27
C GLY A 206 -13.14 1.51 -8.48
N ASN A 207 -13.47 2.59 -9.17
CA ASN A 207 -14.32 3.68 -8.70
C ASN A 207 -14.86 4.47 -9.89
N GLU A 208 -16.05 5.05 -9.76
CA GLU A 208 -16.67 5.88 -10.79
C GLU A 208 -15.77 7.08 -11.15
N GLY A 209 -15.88 7.54 -12.40
CA GLY A 209 -15.15 8.72 -12.87
C GLY A 209 -13.65 8.48 -13.14
N ARG A 210 -13.22 7.22 -13.23
CA ARG A 210 -11.81 6.89 -13.49
C ARG A 210 -11.42 6.84 -14.96
N SER A 211 -10.20 7.30 -15.21
CA SER A 211 -9.48 7.10 -16.46
C SER A 211 -8.07 6.63 -16.15
N ILE A 212 -7.61 5.61 -16.88
CA ILE A 212 -6.34 4.93 -16.61
C ILE A 212 -5.40 5.22 -17.78
N TYR A 213 -4.22 5.72 -17.45
CA TYR A 213 -3.18 6.06 -18.41
C TYR A 213 -2.00 5.11 -18.28
N ARG A 214 -1.52 4.64 -19.43
CA ARG A 214 -0.20 4.03 -19.59
C ARG A 214 0.68 5.01 -20.34
N MET A 215 1.91 5.20 -19.88
CA MET A 215 2.89 6.06 -20.52
C MET A 215 4.31 5.69 -20.10
N ASN A 216 5.30 6.35 -20.70
CA ASN A 216 6.71 6.22 -20.36
C ASN A 216 7.26 7.54 -19.81
N ALA A 217 8.03 7.46 -18.73
CA ALA A 217 8.76 8.57 -18.12
C ALA A 217 10.26 8.53 -18.48
N PRO A 218 11.00 9.61 -18.19
CA PRO A 218 12.47 9.56 -18.12
C PRO A 218 12.97 8.43 -17.19
N SER A 219 14.24 8.09 -17.35
CA SER A 219 14.94 7.10 -16.53
C SER A 219 14.78 7.36 -15.04
N THR A 220 14.74 6.30 -14.23
CA THR A 220 14.56 6.39 -12.78
C THR A 220 15.89 6.46 -12.04
N THR A 221 16.97 5.87 -12.56
CA THR A 221 18.26 5.83 -11.86
C THR A 221 19.48 5.97 -12.78
N LEU A 222 20.63 6.35 -12.19
CA LEU A 222 21.96 6.25 -12.80
C LEU A 222 22.81 5.11 -12.20
N VAL A 223 22.31 4.46 -11.14
CA VAL A 223 23.07 3.52 -10.30
C VAL A 223 22.97 2.09 -10.86
N ASP A 224 24.13 1.46 -11.07
CA ASP A 224 24.24 0.04 -11.44
C ASP A 224 23.81 -0.88 -10.29
N GLY A 225 23.12 -1.97 -10.61
CA GLY A 225 22.68 -3.02 -9.71
C GLY A 225 21.49 -2.66 -8.82
N LEU A 226 20.92 -1.46 -8.95
CA LEU A 226 19.77 -1.03 -8.13
C LEU A 226 18.48 -1.77 -8.51
N THR A 227 18.31 -2.06 -9.80
CA THR A 227 17.14 -2.68 -10.40
C THR A 227 17.53 -3.97 -11.14
N PRO A 228 16.59 -4.89 -11.43
CA PRO A 228 16.92 -6.12 -12.15
C PRO A 228 17.50 -5.80 -13.54
N ASP A 229 18.73 -6.27 -13.78
CA ASP A 229 19.51 -6.04 -15.01
C ASP A 229 19.52 -4.55 -15.45
N ASP A 230 19.54 -3.63 -14.49
CA ASP A 230 19.57 -2.17 -14.68
C ASP A 230 18.39 -1.61 -15.49
N CYS A 231 17.21 -2.25 -15.44
CA CYS A 231 16.01 -1.71 -16.05
C CYS A 231 15.62 -0.35 -15.41
N GLY A 232 15.14 0.59 -16.22
CA GLY A 232 14.89 1.97 -15.78
C GLY A 232 16.14 2.83 -15.56
N LYS A 233 17.36 2.30 -15.79
CA LYS A 233 18.59 3.11 -15.82
C LYS A 233 18.75 3.85 -17.15
N THR A 234 19.31 5.06 -17.13
CA THR A 234 19.66 5.82 -18.34
C THR A 234 20.45 4.97 -19.35
N PRO A 235 20.08 4.96 -20.64
CA PRO A 235 19.07 5.80 -21.31
C PRO A 235 17.65 5.19 -21.40
N ASN A 236 17.35 4.13 -20.65
CA ASN A 236 16.05 3.46 -20.71
C ASN A 236 14.95 4.32 -20.05
N HIS A 237 13.74 4.28 -20.61
CA HIS A 237 12.57 4.90 -19.99
C HIS A 237 12.06 4.06 -18.80
N THR A 238 11.13 4.63 -18.03
CA THR A 238 10.40 3.94 -16.96
C THR A 238 8.91 3.91 -17.25
N PRO A 239 8.25 2.74 -17.30
CA PRO A 239 6.81 2.66 -17.51
C PRO A 239 6.01 3.19 -16.32
N VAL A 240 4.96 3.97 -16.60
CA VAL A 240 4.17 4.72 -15.61
C VAL A 240 2.69 4.45 -15.78
N LEU A 241 2.04 4.24 -14.64
CA LEU A 241 0.60 4.24 -14.48
C LEU A 241 0.16 5.60 -13.93
N LEU A 242 -0.84 6.22 -14.55
CA LEU A 242 -1.61 7.29 -13.93
C LEU A 242 -3.09 6.91 -13.88
N VAL A 243 -3.71 7.08 -12.72
CA VAL A 243 -5.15 6.86 -12.52
C VAL A 243 -5.77 8.18 -12.14
N ARG A 244 -6.50 8.77 -13.08
CA ARG A 244 -7.27 9.98 -12.87
C ARG A 244 -8.62 9.63 -12.27
N GLN A 245 -9.03 10.37 -11.24
CA GLN A 245 -10.35 10.28 -10.61
C GLN A 245 -10.96 11.68 -10.55
N ILE A 246 -12.11 11.88 -11.21
CA ILE A 246 -12.81 13.18 -11.30
C ILE A 246 -14.19 13.07 -10.67
N GLY A 247 -14.59 14.11 -9.91
CA GLY A 247 -15.90 14.19 -9.27
C GLY A 247 -16.12 13.12 -8.20
N SER A 248 -15.04 12.67 -7.57
CA SER A 248 -15.08 11.65 -6.52
C SER A 248 -13.95 11.89 -5.53
N ASN A 249 -14.27 12.57 -4.42
CA ASN A 249 -13.32 12.88 -3.37
C ASN A 249 -12.63 11.60 -2.84
N ALA A 250 -11.30 11.57 -2.94
CA ALA A 250 -10.50 10.40 -2.61
C ALA A 250 -10.37 10.14 -1.09
N LYS A 251 -10.97 10.96 -0.23
CA LYS A 251 -11.09 10.69 1.21
C LYS A 251 -12.10 9.60 1.50
N SER A 252 -13.29 9.67 0.88
CA SER A 252 -14.36 8.65 1.01
C SER A 252 -14.27 7.55 -0.04
N ARG A 253 -13.60 7.83 -1.17
CA ARG A 253 -13.34 6.88 -2.25
C ARG A 253 -11.84 6.82 -2.60
N PRO A 254 -10.98 6.30 -1.70
CA PRO A 254 -9.54 6.31 -1.90
C PRO A 254 -9.07 5.45 -3.07
N PHE A 255 -7.82 5.71 -3.49
CA PHE A 255 -7.08 4.78 -4.33
C PHE A 255 -6.63 3.63 -3.44
N MET A 256 -7.25 2.47 -3.62
CA MET A 256 -6.90 1.24 -2.90
C MET A 256 -6.24 0.26 -3.85
N SER A 257 -5.02 -0.14 -3.53
CA SER A 257 -4.21 -0.99 -4.38
C SER A 257 -3.48 -2.08 -3.61
N VAL A 258 -3.21 -3.20 -4.28
CA VAL A 258 -2.46 -4.33 -3.77
C VAL A 258 -1.31 -4.62 -4.71
N TYR A 259 -0.08 -4.63 -4.20
CA TYR A 259 1.13 -4.84 -4.99
C TYR A 259 1.76 -6.17 -4.64
N GLU A 260 2.09 -6.96 -5.64
CA GLU A 260 2.91 -8.16 -5.47
C GLU A 260 4.01 -8.18 -6.53
N SER A 261 5.05 -8.96 -6.28
CA SER A 261 6.01 -9.28 -7.33
C SER A 261 6.34 -10.75 -7.26
N PHE A 262 6.34 -11.40 -8.41
CA PHE A 262 6.49 -12.85 -8.52
C PHE A 262 7.40 -13.21 -9.67
N LYS A 263 8.02 -14.39 -9.58
CA LYS A 263 8.79 -15.01 -10.67
C LYS A 263 8.01 -16.16 -11.29
N ASN A 264 8.23 -16.41 -12.58
CA ASN A 264 7.71 -17.57 -13.31
C ASN A 264 6.18 -17.70 -13.29
N SER A 265 5.46 -16.58 -13.36
CA SER A 265 3.99 -16.56 -13.46
C SER A 265 3.26 -17.25 -12.30
N ARG A 266 3.78 -17.14 -11.07
CA ARG A 266 3.16 -17.65 -9.84
C ARG A 266 2.75 -16.51 -8.90
N PRO A 267 1.68 -15.74 -9.23
CA PRO A 267 1.14 -14.74 -8.32
C PRO A 267 0.50 -15.40 -7.09
N ALA A 268 0.52 -14.69 -5.96
CA ALA A 268 -0.21 -15.10 -4.76
C ALA A 268 -1.58 -14.40 -4.69
N VAL A 269 -1.69 -13.18 -5.20
CA VAL A 269 -2.95 -12.42 -5.20
C VAL A 269 -3.77 -12.77 -6.45
N ILE A 270 -4.99 -13.23 -6.22
CA ILE A 270 -5.91 -13.66 -7.29
C ILE A 270 -7.06 -12.68 -7.52
N GLY A 271 -7.26 -11.69 -6.64
CA GLY A 271 -8.25 -10.64 -6.84
C GLY A 271 -8.35 -9.66 -5.67
N VAL A 272 -9.04 -8.55 -5.90
CA VAL A 272 -9.31 -7.52 -4.88
C VAL A 272 -10.76 -7.06 -4.94
N ARG A 273 -11.29 -6.61 -3.80
CA ARG A 273 -12.62 -6.00 -3.71
C ARG A 273 -12.63 -4.88 -2.66
N ALA A 274 -13.18 -3.74 -3.02
CA ALA A 274 -13.40 -2.64 -2.08
C ALA A 274 -14.50 -3.00 -1.08
N LEU A 275 -14.28 -2.66 0.19
CA LEU A 275 -15.24 -2.75 1.29
C LEU A 275 -15.56 -1.31 1.72
N LEU A 276 -16.73 -0.81 1.35
CA LEU A 276 -17.06 0.61 1.49
C LEU A 276 -18.11 0.77 2.59
N SER A 277 -17.86 1.66 3.56
CA SER A 277 -18.83 1.98 4.61
C SER A 277 -19.79 3.12 4.26
N GLY A 278 -19.56 3.80 3.13
CA GLY A 278 -20.20 5.09 2.81
C GLY A 278 -19.59 6.29 3.54
N THR A 279 -18.56 6.06 4.37
CA THR A 279 -17.75 7.10 5.03
C THR A 279 -16.29 7.01 4.54
N SER A 280 -15.38 7.79 5.11
CA SER A 280 -13.94 7.71 4.83
C SER A 280 -13.21 6.52 5.46
N SER A 281 -13.91 5.75 6.29
CA SER A 281 -13.44 4.44 6.75
C SER A 281 -13.76 3.38 5.71
N VAL A 282 -12.74 2.72 5.20
CA VAL A 282 -12.86 1.78 4.09
C VAL A 282 -12.07 0.51 4.39
N GLY A 283 -12.25 -0.50 3.56
CA GLY A 283 -11.40 -1.67 3.56
C GLY A 283 -11.21 -2.26 2.17
N ILE A 284 -10.37 -3.27 2.13
CA ILE A 284 -10.09 -4.06 0.94
C ILE A 284 -10.06 -5.54 1.34
N GLU A 285 -10.82 -6.36 0.62
CA GLU A 285 -10.70 -7.81 0.62
C GLU A 285 -9.69 -8.19 -0.47
N VAL A 286 -8.70 -8.99 -0.10
CA VAL A 286 -7.68 -9.54 -0.98
C VAL A 286 -7.90 -11.05 -1.07
N GLY A 287 -8.22 -11.53 -2.25
CA GLY A 287 -8.22 -12.95 -2.55
C GLY A 287 -6.79 -13.42 -2.77
N VAL A 288 -6.40 -14.45 -2.03
CA VAL A 288 -5.07 -15.07 -2.12
C VAL A 288 -5.26 -16.55 -2.53
N VAL A 289 -4.24 -17.14 -3.15
CA VAL A 289 -4.20 -18.57 -3.48
C VAL A 289 -4.54 -19.47 -2.27
N ASP A 290 -4.85 -20.73 -2.56
CA ASP A 290 -5.17 -21.74 -1.54
C ASP A 290 -6.37 -21.35 -0.65
N ASN A 291 -7.39 -20.71 -1.22
CA ASN A 291 -8.64 -20.36 -0.52
C ASN A 291 -8.42 -19.44 0.71
N ARG A 292 -7.37 -18.63 0.65
CA ARG A 292 -7.09 -17.58 1.64
C ARG A 292 -7.76 -16.27 1.24
N LYS A 293 -8.31 -15.57 2.24
CA LYS A 293 -8.80 -14.20 2.11
C LYS A 293 -8.23 -13.34 3.21
N ASP A 294 -7.72 -12.18 2.84
CA ASP A 294 -7.24 -11.18 3.78
C ASP A 294 -8.10 -9.93 3.71
N TYR A 295 -8.59 -9.47 4.85
CA TYR A 295 -9.38 -8.26 5.00
C TYR A 295 -8.52 -7.19 5.66
N PHE A 296 -8.45 -6.01 5.06
CA PHE A 296 -7.76 -4.86 5.62
C PHE A 296 -8.77 -3.73 5.78
N LEU A 297 -8.88 -3.16 6.98
CA LEU A 297 -9.69 -1.97 7.24
C LEU A 297 -8.79 -0.82 7.66
N SER A 298 -9.11 0.37 7.21
CA SER A 298 -8.45 1.62 7.57
C SER A 298 -9.52 2.65 7.91
N ALA A 299 -9.52 3.14 9.15
CA ALA A 299 -10.48 4.12 9.63
C ALA A 299 -9.79 5.48 9.83
N GLU A 300 -10.52 6.56 9.51
CA GLU A 300 -9.96 7.90 9.65
C GLU A 300 -9.92 8.34 11.13
N ASP A 301 -10.96 8.00 11.89
CA ASP A 301 -11.06 8.23 13.33
C ASP A 301 -11.04 6.90 14.09
N LYS A 302 -10.02 6.71 14.92
CA LYS A 302 -9.85 5.52 15.77
C LYS A 302 -10.85 5.42 16.92
N HIS A 303 -11.55 6.50 17.26
CA HIS A 303 -12.52 6.53 18.36
C HIS A 303 -13.94 6.20 17.90
N THR A 304 -14.24 6.39 16.62
CA THR A 304 -15.55 6.06 16.05
C THR A 304 -15.59 4.58 15.65
N ARG A 305 -16.65 3.87 16.06
CA ARG A 305 -16.90 2.50 15.60
C ARG A 305 -17.42 2.53 14.17
N VAL A 306 -16.85 1.69 13.32
CA VAL A 306 -17.30 1.46 11.95
C VAL A 306 -17.62 -0.02 11.76
N ASP A 307 -18.70 -0.29 11.04
CA ASP A 307 -19.17 -1.63 10.73
C ASP A 307 -19.19 -1.80 9.21
N ILE A 308 -18.36 -2.70 8.67
CA ILE A 308 -18.22 -2.95 7.23
C ILE A 308 -18.37 -4.44 6.97
N GLU A 309 -19.48 -4.84 6.34
CA GLU A 309 -19.75 -6.23 5.95
C GLU A 309 -19.54 -7.27 7.07
N GLY A 310 -19.98 -6.94 8.29
CA GLY A 310 -19.86 -7.83 9.46
C GLY A 310 -18.51 -7.77 10.17
N ILE A 311 -17.64 -6.81 9.80
CA ILE A 311 -16.42 -6.48 10.53
C ILE A 311 -16.65 -5.17 11.29
N SER A 312 -16.53 -5.21 12.61
CA SER A 312 -16.62 -4.02 13.45
C SER A 312 -15.23 -3.58 13.89
N LEU A 313 -14.89 -2.32 13.66
CA LEU A 313 -13.60 -1.73 14.06
C LEU A 313 -13.85 -0.42 14.82
N ARG A 314 -13.21 -0.27 15.98
CA ARG A 314 -12.97 1.02 16.63
C ARG A 314 -11.46 1.16 16.81
N GLY A 315 -10.77 1.71 15.82
CA GLY A 315 -9.31 1.75 15.76
C GLY A 315 -8.83 2.26 14.40
N SER A 316 -7.55 2.59 14.26
CA SER A 316 -7.01 3.13 13.00
C SER A 316 -6.94 2.08 11.88
N PHE A 317 -6.61 0.83 12.23
CA PHE A 317 -6.34 -0.21 11.25
C PHE A 317 -6.76 -1.59 11.76
N ALA A 318 -7.15 -2.48 10.85
CA ALA A 318 -7.30 -3.90 11.14
C ALA A 318 -6.86 -4.79 9.99
N GLN A 319 -6.36 -5.98 10.32
CA GLN A 319 -6.11 -7.06 9.37
C GLN A 319 -6.73 -8.37 9.88
N ILE A 320 -7.43 -9.09 9.01
CA ILE A 320 -8.03 -10.39 9.33
C ILE A 320 -7.67 -11.37 8.23
N THR A 321 -7.07 -12.50 8.60
CA THR A 321 -6.80 -13.61 7.67
C THR A 321 -7.84 -14.70 7.87
N VAL A 322 -8.53 -15.08 6.80
CA VAL A 322 -9.44 -16.22 6.75
C VAL A 322 -8.86 -17.27 5.81
N GLN A 323 -8.67 -18.49 6.31
CA GLN A 323 -8.18 -19.65 5.56
C GLN A 323 -9.22 -20.75 5.66
N ASP A 324 -9.69 -21.28 4.53
CA ASP A 324 -10.69 -22.36 4.53
C ASP A 324 -11.93 -22.09 5.39
N LYS A 325 -12.38 -20.82 5.39
CA LYS A 325 -13.50 -20.27 6.17
C LYS A 325 -13.26 -20.17 7.68
N GLU A 326 -12.04 -20.46 8.15
CA GLU A 326 -11.63 -20.21 9.53
C GLU A 326 -10.81 -18.93 9.64
N ILE A 327 -11.06 -18.14 10.70
CA ILE A 327 -10.19 -17.01 11.03
C ILE A 327 -8.88 -17.57 11.59
N CYS A 328 -7.75 -17.25 10.95
CA CYS A 328 -6.40 -17.68 11.34
C CYS A 328 -5.54 -16.56 11.90
N SER A 329 -5.85 -15.30 11.56
CA SER A 329 -5.19 -14.14 12.14
C SER A 329 -6.13 -12.97 12.28
N PHE A 330 -5.89 -12.16 13.31
CA PHE A 330 -6.73 -11.06 13.74
C PHE A 330 -5.85 -9.97 14.35
N TYR A 331 -5.82 -8.81 13.72
CA TYR A 331 -4.90 -7.74 14.07
C TYR A 331 -5.67 -6.43 14.25
N LEU A 332 -5.54 -5.83 15.42
CA LEU A 332 -6.04 -4.51 15.78
C LEU A 332 -4.87 -3.53 15.85
N GLY A 333 -4.87 -2.52 14.99
CA GLY A 333 -3.86 -1.46 14.96
C GLY A 333 -4.39 -0.15 15.56
N SER A 334 -3.75 0.31 16.65
CA SER A 334 -4.09 1.54 17.37
C SER A 334 -5.59 1.70 17.59
N GLY A 335 -6.18 0.81 18.40
CA GLY A 335 -7.63 0.79 18.58
C GLY A 335 -8.09 0.15 19.88
N PHE A 336 -9.39 -0.08 19.93
CA PHE A 336 -10.14 -0.49 21.10
C PHE A 336 -11.02 -1.73 20.88
N LEU A 337 -11.47 -1.94 19.65
CA LEU A 337 -12.37 -3.04 19.29
C LEU A 337 -12.06 -3.51 17.88
N LEU A 338 -11.96 -4.82 17.72
CA LEU A 338 -12.10 -5.50 16.43
C LEU A 338 -13.00 -6.72 16.63
N GLU A 339 -13.99 -6.92 15.76
CA GLU A 339 -14.94 -8.03 15.86
C GLU A 339 -15.30 -8.56 14.46
N LYS A 340 -15.32 -9.89 14.31
CA LYS A 340 -15.80 -10.59 13.11
C LYS A 340 -16.10 -12.04 13.46
N ASP A 341 -17.26 -12.55 13.03
CA ASP A 341 -17.65 -13.97 13.10
C ASP A 341 -17.39 -14.63 14.47
N GLY A 342 -17.73 -13.93 15.56
CA GLY A 342 -17.56 -14.42 16.93
C GLY A 342 -16.13 -14.33 17.48
N CYS A 343 -15.14 -13.88 16.70
CA CYS A 343 -13.82 -13.50 17.19
C CYS A 343 -13.82 -12.00 17.54
N ARG A 344 -13.18 -11.64 18.66
CA ARG A 344 -13.23 -10.27 19.19
C ARG A 344 -11.98 -9.92 19.99
N ILE A 345 -11.40 -8.76 19.71
CA ILE A 345 -10.43 -8.10 20.59
C ILE A 345 -11.12 -6.87 21.18
N GLU A 346 -11.21 -6.78 22.50
CA GLU A 346 -11.73 -5.61 23.22
C GLU A 346 -10.69 -5.11 24.24
N VAL A 347 -10.39 -3.82 24.19
CA VAL A 347 -9.44 -3.19 25.12
C VAL A 347 -10.08 -2.93 26.49
N LEU A 348 -9.37 -3.29 27.56
CA LEU A 348 -9.80 -3.12 28.94
C LEU A 348 -9.20 -1.85 29.59
N GLY A 349 -9.21 -0.74 28.85
CA GLY A 349 -8.69 0.55 29.28
C GLY A 349 -9.05 1.68 28.31
N ASP A 350 -8.64 2.90 28.66
CA ASP A 350 -9.03 4.12 27.93
C ASP A 350 -8.08 4.51 26.80
N ASN A 351 -6.92 3.86 26.71
CA ASN A 351 -5.92 4.13 25.67
C ASN A 351 -6.00 3.07 24.56
N PRO A 352 -5.80 3.46 23.29
CA PRO A 352 -5.75 2.51 22.19
C PRO A 352 -4.56 1.57 22.34
N VAL A 353 -4.73 0.32 21.90
CA VAL A 353 -3.68 -0.70 21.88
C VAL A 353 -3.44 -1.21 20.46
N TYR A 354 -2.29 -1.85 20.29
CA TYR A 354 -2.05 -2.75 19.18
C TYR A 354 -2.13 -4.18 19.70
N ALA A 355 -2.82 -5.06 18.98
CA ALA A 355 -2.95 -6.46 19.35
C ALA A 355 -3.01 -7.35 18.12
N ALA A 356 -2.39 -8.52 18.20
CA ALA A 356 -2.37 -9.52 17.14
C ALA A 356 -2.63 -10.89 17.75
N VAL A 357 -3.60 -11.62 17.20
CA VAL A 357 -3.82 -13.04 17.45
C VAL A 357 -3.56 -13.76 16.14
N TYR A 358 -2.77 -14.83 16.19
CA TYR A 358 -2.38 -15.56 14.98
C TYR A 358 -2.03 -17.00 15.30
N ARG A 359 -2.31 -17.90 14.35
CA ARG A 359 -1.86 -19.28 14.40
C ARG A 359 -0.39 -19.34 13.99
N GLN A 360 0.44 -19.99 14.80
CA GLN A 360 1.84 -20.30 14.48
C GLN A 360 2.04 -21.78 14.76
N GLU A 361 2.34 -22.55 13.71
CA GLU A 361 2.36 -24.01 13.77
C GLU A 361 1.01 -24.55 14.30
N ASN A 362 1.03 -25.25 15.45
CA ASN A 362 -0.17 -25.80 16.09
C ASN A 362 -0.67 -24.98 17.28
N GLU A 363 -0.10 -23.79 17.52
CA GLU A 363 -0.42 -22.95 18.66
C GLU A 363 -1.09 -21.64 18.24
N ILE A 364 -1.94 -21.11 19.12
CA ILE A 364 -2.50 -19.77 18.99
C ILE A 364 -1.63 -18.84 19.83
N ARG A 365 -1.04 -17.84 19.16
CA ARG A 365 -0.22 -16.81 19.79
C ARG A 365 -0.97 -15.50 19.84
N CYS A 366 -0.74 -14.74 20.90
CA CYS A 366 -1.24 -13.39 21.05
C CYS A 366 -0.14 -12.45 21.52
N SER A 367 -0.10 -11.29 20.88
CA SER A 367 0.75 -10.17 21.26
C SER A 367 -0.14 -8.95 21.46
N ALA A 368 0.07 -8.19 22.52
CA ALA A 368 -0.67 -6.96 22.78
C ALA A 368 0.21 -5.92 23.47
N THR A 369 0.04 -4.64 23.14
CA THR A 369 0.73 -3.53 23.82
C THR A 369 0.01 -3.07 25.09
N GLY A 370 -1.20 -3.56 25.33
CA GLY A 370 -2.02 -3.26 26.50
C GLY A 370 -2.94 -4.43 26.83
N ARG A 371 -3.68 -4.28 27.93
CA ARG A 371 -4.57 -5.32 28.45
C ARG A 371 -5.84 -5.42 27.60
N ILE A 372 -6.17 -6.64 27.17
CA ILE A 372 -7.34 -6.91 26.32
C ILE A 372 -8.17 -8.08 26.85
N ARG A 373 -9.46 -8.08 26.53
CA ARG A 373 -10.32 -9.26 26.51
C ARG A 373 -10.31 -9.80 25.08
N LEU A 374 -9.90 -11.06 24.93
CA LEU A 374 -9.93 -11.78 23.68
C LEU A 374 -11.06 -12.81 23.72
N THR A 375 -11.92 -12.79 22.69
CA THR A 375 -12.78 -13.90 22.32
C THR A 375 -12.20 -14.55 21.06
N TRP A 376 -11.84 -15.82 21.14
CA TRP A 376 -11.29 -16.58 20.01
C TRP A 376 -11.97 -17.92 19.92
N GLN A 377 -12.69 -18.17 18.81
CA GLN A 377 -13.36 -19.46 18.55
C GLN A 377 -14.24 -19.95 19.71
N GLY A 378 -14.97 -19.04 20.36
CA GLY A 378 -15.88 -19.33 21.46
C GLY A 378 -15.26 -19.41 22.86
N LYS A 379 -13.94 -19.18 22.98
CA LYS A 379 -13.26 -19.04 24.28
C LYS A 379 -12.97 -17.58 24.58
N ASP A 380 -13.18 -17.20 25.84
CA ASP A 380 -12.86 -15.88 26.35
C ASP A 380 -11.66 -15.95 27.31
N CYS A 381 -10.68 -15.06 27.13
CA CYS A 381 -9.58 -14.89 28.06
C CYS A 381 -9.17 -13.42 28.20
N ILE A 382 -8.50 -13.12 29.31
CA ILE A 382 -7.82 -11.83 29.48
C ILE A 382 -6.35 -12.02 29.11
N VAL A 383 -5.84 -11.14 28.26
CA VAL A 383 -4.44 -11.13 27.84
C VAL A 383 -3.81 -9.84 28.33
N GLU A 384 -2.75 -9.95 29.12
CA GLU A 384 -1.96 -8.82 29.57
C GLU A 384 -1.00 -8.35 28.45
N ALA A 385 -0.42 -7.16 28.61
CA ALA A 385 0.56 -6.67 27.64
C ALA A 385 1.77 -7.61 27.55
N GLY A 386 2.17 -7.98 26.34
CA GLY A 386 3.23 -8.96 26.10
C GLY A 386 3.28 -9.40 24.64
N LEU A 387 4.33 -10.12 24.27
CA LEU A 387 4.54 -10.63 22.91
C LEU A 387 4.49 -12.15 22.90
N ASN A 388 3.91 -12.73 21.85
CA ASN A 388 3.94 -14.15 21.52
C ASN A 388 3.46 -15.06 22.67
N GLN A 389 2.50 -14.57 23.46
CA GLN A 389 1.89 -15.31 24.56
C GLN A 389 1.05 -16.46 23.98
N CYS A 390 1.18 -17.66 24.53
CA CYS A 390 0.34 -18.80 24.13
C CYS A 390 -1.05 -18.64 24.75
N ILE A 391 -2.10 -18.92 23.98
CA ILE A 391 -3.48 -18.92 24.46
C ILE A 391 -4.05 -20.33 24.36
N GLU A 392 -4.62 -20.81 25.47
CA GLU A 392 -5.16 -22.16 25.63
C GLU A 392 -6.60 -22.33 25.12
#